data_AF-A0AAU9XYX7-F1
#
_entry.id   AF-A0AAU9XYX7-F1
#
_cell.length_a   1.000
_cell.length_b   1.000
_cell.length_c   1.000
_cell.angle_alpha   90.00
_cell.angle_beta   90.00
_cell.angle_gamma   90.00
#
_symmetry.space_group_name_H-M   'P 1'
#
loop_
_entity.id
_entity.type
_entity.pdbx_description
1 polymer ?
#
loop_
_entity_poly.entity_id
_entity_poly.type
_entity_poly.pdbx_seq_one_letter_code
_entity_poly.pdbx_strand_id
1 'polypeptide(L)'
;MRFTLNDPKFFMNGIDTVNTAVRLQAGDMKMKFYACMVKVRSDVYNKIATAKLQRNLDVYYPTVRSEIRTYTLQNNHSDFEATDVFNGRVPDRVMVGLVYQDVFSGNYAYNPFNFPKFNVSSVKQIVEGEEYPY
;
A
#
# COMPACT_ATOMS: atom_id res chain seq x y z
N MET A 1 2.38 5.13 -18.71
CA MET A 1 1.95 4.89 -17.31
C MET A 1 1.82 6.26 -16.64
N ARG A 2 0.63 6.61 -16.17
CA ARG A 2 0.37 7.90 -15.51
C ARG A 2 0.41 7.67 -14.00
N PHE A 3 1.35 8.29 -13.31
CA PHE A 3 1.41 8.26 -11.85
C PHE A 3 0.60 9.42 -11.31
N THR A 4 -0.32 9.14 -10.40
CA THR A 4 -1.12 10.15 -9.70
C THR A 4 -0.70 10.15 -8.25
N LEU A 5 -0.34 11.32 -7.74
CA LEU A 5 -0.01 11.49 -6.32
C LEU A 5 -1.29 11.44 -5.49
N ASN A 6 -1.18 10.93 -4.26
CA ASN A 6 -2.21 11.09 -3.25
C ASN A 6 -2.34 12.58 -2.86
N ASP A 7 -3.46 12.96 -2.25
CA ASP A 7 -3.68 14.32 -1.76
C ASP A 7 -2.48 14.78 -0.87
N PRO A 8 -1.90 15.97 -1.13
CA PRO A 8 -0.77 16.51 -0.36
C PRO A 8 -0.97 16.48 1.16
N LYS A 9 -2.22 16.53 1.66
CA LYS A 9 -2.56 16.44 3.08
C LYS A 9 -2.08 15.14 3.75
N PHE A 10 -1.86 14.07 2.98
CA PHE A 10 -1.45 12.76 3.50
C PHE A 10 0.03 12.72 3.95
N PHE A 11 0.87 13.67 3.50
CA PHE A 11 2.32 13.65 3.74
C PHE A 11 2.77 14.48 4.96
N MET A 12 1.83 15.11 5.67
CA MET A 12 2.16 16.08 6.73
C MET A 12 1.63 15.59 8.08
N ASN A 13 2.39 14.74 8.76
CA ASN A 13 2.33 14.63 10.23
C ASN A 13 3.64 15.22 10.77
N GLY A 14 3.61 16.51 11.06
CA GLY A 14 4.71 17.26 11.67
C GLY A 14 4.12 18.35 12.56
N ILE A 15 4.49 18.33 13.84
CA ILE A 15 3.97 19.14 14.94
C ILE A 15 4.04 20.65 14.67
N ASP A 16 3.01 21.36 15.14
CA ASP A 16 2.93 22.80 15.38
C ASP A 16 4.15 23.30 16.20
N THR A 17 5.20 23.74 15.52
CA THR A 17 6.16 24.75 16.04
C THR A 17 7.24 25.18 15.04
N VAL A 18 7.32 24.56 13.86
CA VAL A 18 8.24 25.07 12.83
C VAL A 18 7.47 25.98 11.88
N ASN A 19 7.65 27.29 12.06
CA ASN A 19 7.24 28.34 11.14
C ASN A 19 8.06 28.27 9.83
N THR A 20 7.99 27.14 9.15
CA THR A 20 8.55 26.93 7.82
C THR A 20 7.43 26.43 6.94
N ALA A 21 7.04 27.25 5.97
CA ALA A 21 6.18 26.86 4.86
C ALA A 21 6.88 25.79 4.02
N VAL A 22 6.93 24.55 4.51
CA VAL A 22 7.43 23.40 3.74
C VAL A 22 6.33 23.00 2.78
N ARG A 23 6.36 23.60 1.58
CA ARG A 23 5.54 23.18 0.45
C ARG A 23 6.29 22.04 -0.24
N LEU A 24 5.85 20.80 -0.04
CA LEU A 24 6.23 19.71 -0.94
C LEU A 24 5.30 19.79 -2.16
N GLN A 25 5.76 20.40 -3.25
CA GLN A 25 5.01 20.35 -4.51
C GLN A 25 5.35 19.05 -5.25
N ALA A 26 4.44 18.62 -6.13
CA ALA A 26 4.67 17.44 -6.98
C ALA A 26 6.00 17.50 -7.75
N GLY A 27 6.52 18.70 -8.04
CA GLY A 27 7.81 18.92 -8.69
C GLY A 27 9.04 18.67 -7.81
N ASP A 28 8.89 18.70 -6.48
CA ASP A 28 9.99 18.47 -5.52
C ASP A 28 10.24 16.98 -5.28
N MET A 29 9.27 16.12 -5.63
CA MET A 29 9.34 14.68 -5.48
C MET A 29 9.87 14.02 -6.75
N LYS A 30 11.15 13.63 -6.76
CA LYS A 30 11.73 12.84 -7.85
C LYS A 30 11.36 11.36 -7.72
N MET A 31 10.28 10.94 -8.38
CA MET A 31 9.94 9.52 -8.52
C MET A 31 10.77 8.87 -9.64
N LYS A 32 11.53 7.82 -9.32
CA LYS A 32 12.23 6.98 -10.30
C LYS A 32 11.62 5.59 -10.31
N PHE A 33 11.12 5.16 -11.46
CA PHE A 33 10.64 3.80 -11.66
C PHE A 33 11.78 2.95 -12.26
N TYR A 34 12.22 1.95 -11.53
CA TYR A 34 13.20 0.97 -12.01
C TYR A 34 12.47 -0.28 -12.45
N ALA A 35 12.52 -0.62 -13.74
CA ALA A 35 12.02 -1.86 -14.28
C ALA A 35 13.15 -2.68 -14.88
N CYS A 36 13.19 -3.97 -14.56
CA CYS A 36 14.07 -4.92 -15.22
C CYS A 36 13.47 -5.28 -16.59
N MET A 37 14.16 -4.93 -17.67
CA MET A 37 13.79 -5.37 -19.01
C MET A 37 14.49 -6.70 -19.31
N VAL A 38 13.70 -7.72 -19.63
CA VAL A 38 14.22 -9.01 -20.07
C VAL A 38 14.10 -9.13 -21.58
N LYS A 39 15.14 -9.62 -22.24
CA LYS A 39 15.10 -9.93 -23.67
C LYS A 39 14.29 -11.19 -23.88
N VAL A 40 13.05 -11.03 -24.33
CA VAL A 40 12.19 -12.15 -24.71
C VAL A 40 12.77 -12.87 -25.94
N ARG A 41 12.53 -14.18 -26.03
CA ARG A 41 12.88 -14.98 -27.19
C ARG A 41 12.28 -14.38 -28.47
N SER A 42 13.04 -14.40 -29.57
CA SER A 42 12.72 -13.71 -30.82
C SER A 42 11.32 -14.03 -31.38
N ASP A 43 10.88 -15.28 -31.27
CA ASP A 43 9.52 -15.71 -31.70
C ASP A 43 8.40 -15.01 -30.91
N VAL A 44 8.56 -14.87 -29.58
CA VAL A 44 7.58 -14.21 -28.73
C VAL A 44 7.54 -12.71 -29.02
N TYR A 45 8.71 -12.10 -29.21
CA TYR A 45 8.82 -10.68 -29.56
C TYR A 45 8.13 -10.38 -30.90
N ASN A 46 8.38 -11.18 -31.93
CA ASN A 46 7.78 -10.99 -33.25
C ASN A 46 6.26 -11.14 -33.22
N LYS A 47 5.73 -12.09 -32.43
CA LYS A 47 4.27 -12.23 -32.24
C LYS A 47 3.65 -10.99 -31.60
N ILE A 48 4.28 -10.45 -30.56
CA ILE A 48 3.82 -9.23 -29.88
C ILE A 48 3.90 -8.02 -30.81
N ALA A 49 5.01 -7.88 -31.56
CA ALA A 49 5.21 -6.78 -32.49
C ALA A 49 4.16 -6.78 -33.62
N THR A 50 3.91 -7.94 -34.23
CA THR A 50 2.89 -8.09 -35.28
C THR A 50 1.49 -7.84 -34.75
N ALA A 51 1.16 -8.34 -33.55
CA ALA A 51 -0.14 -8.10 -32.91
C ALA A 51 -0.37 -6.61 -32.61
N LYS A 52 0.66 -5.90 -32.13
CA LYS A 52 0.61 -4.46 -31.89
C LYS A 52 0.41 -3.67 -33.19
N LEU A 53 1.14 -4.03 -34.26
CA LEU A 53 1.09 -3.32 -35.54
C LEU A 53 -0.23 -3.54 -36.29
N GLN A 54 -0.78 -4.75 -36.24
CA GLN A 54 -2.00 -5.10 -37.00
C GLN A 54 -3.30 -4.74 -36.27
N ARG A 55 -3.32 -4.84 -34.94
CA ARG A 55 -4.56 -4.71 -34.16
C ARG A 55 -4.59 -3.49 -33.25
N ASN A 56 -3.53 -2.67 -33.27
CA ASN A 56 -3.34 -1.53 -32.37
C ASN A 56 -3.63 -1.91 -30.89
N LEU A 57 -3.22 -3.11 -30.50
CA LEU A 57 -3.50 -3.66 -29.18
C LEU A 57 -2.59 -3.03 -28.13
N ASP A 58 -3.20 -2.51 -27.08
CA ASP A 58 -2.50 -2.05 -25.90
C ASP A 58 -1.91 -3.23 -25.11
N VAL A 59 -0.67 -3.08 -24.66
CA VAL A 59 0.02 -4.06 -23.82
C VAL A 59 -0.30 -3.76 -22.36
N TYR A 60 -1.00 -4.68 -21.70
CA TYR A 60 -1.29 -4.59 -20.28
C TYR A 60 -0.18 -5.27 -19.47
N TYR A 61 0.43 -4.51 -18.56
CA TYR A 61 1.36 -5.04 -17.58
C TYR A 61 0.62 -5.18 -16.24
N PRO A 62 0.50 -6.39 -15.67
CA PRO A 62 -0.08 -6.55 -14.36
C PRO A 62 0.81 -5.86 -13.34
N THR A 63 0.26 -4.88 -12.61
CA THR A 63 0.93 -4.22 -11.50
C THR A 63 0.25 -4.61 -10.20
N VAL A 64 1.02 -5.13 -9.25
CA VAL A 64 0.51 -5.36 -7.90
C VAL A 64 0.45 -4.00 -7.20
N ARG A 65 -0.75 -3.61 -6.78
CA ARG A 65 -0.96 -2.41 -5.97
C ARG A 65 -1.08 -2.82 -4.51
N SER A 66 -0.21 -2.30 -3.65
CA SER A 66 -0.43 -2.35 -2.21
C SER A 66 -1.36 -1.21 -1.80
N GLU A 67 -2.30 -1.51 -0.93
CA GLU A 67 -3.19 -0.53 -0.30
C GLU A 67 -3.08 -0.71 1.21
N ILE A 68 -2.93 0.40 1.93
CA ILE A 68 -2.82 0.41 3.39
C ILE A 68 -4.11 0.98 3.93
N ARG A 69 -4.69 0.28 4.90
CA ARG A 69 -5.83 0.75 5.70
C ARG A 69 -5.38 0.86 7.15
N THR A 70 -5.72 1.97 7.78
CA THR A 70 -5.38 2.24 9.17
C THR A 70 -6.64 2.34 9.98
N TYR A 71 -6.65 1.67 11.13
CA TYR A 71 -7.74 1.68 12.09
C TYR A 71 -7.19 2.01 13.47
N THR A 72 -7.96 2.76 14.25
CA THR A 72 -7.62 3.09 15.63
C THR A 72 -8.49 2.26 16.56
N LEU A 73 -7.86 1.46 17.42
CA LEU A 73 -8.54 0.70 18.47
C LEU A 73 -8.39 1.42 19.82
N GLN A 74 -9.46 1.49 20.61
CA GLN A 74 -9.39 1.99 21.98
C GLN A 74 -8.87 0.91 22.93
N ASN A 75 -8.09 1.30 23.95
CA ASN A 75 -7.41 0.37 24.87
C ASN A 75 -8.31 -0.64 25.61
N ASN A 76 -9.62 -0.40 25.70
CA ASN A 76 -10.56 -1.26 26.41
C ASN A 76 -11.29 -2.27 25.50
N HIS A 77 -10.99 -2.31 24.19
CA HIS A 77 -11.58 -3.31 23.31
C HIS A 77 -10.65 -4.51 23.13
N SER A 78 -11.18 -5.70 23.39
CA SER A 78 -10.53 -6.99 23.15
C SER A 78 -10.57 -7.42 21.69
N ASP A 79 -11.60 -6.97 20.96
CA ASP A 79 -11.92 -7.47 19.64
C ASP A 79 -12.05 -6.30 18.64
N PHE A 80 -11.53 -6.53 17.44
CA PHE A 80 -11.62 -5.59 16.32
C PHE A 80 -11.97 -6.35 15.05
N GLU A 81 -13.06 -5.93 14.42
CA GLU A 81 -13.50 -6.48 13.14
C GLU A 81 -13.63 -5.34 12.11
N ALA A 82 -13.07 -5.56 10.93
CA ALA A 82 -13.19 -4.66 9.80
C ALA A 82 -13.71 -5.44 8.60
N THR A 83 -14.93 -5.09 8.17
CA THR A 83 -15.56 -5.66 6.98
C THR A 83 -15.22 -4.84 5.74
N ASP A 84 -15.14 -5.51 4.59
CA ASP A 84 -14.93 -4.91 3.27
C ASP A 84 -13.74 -3.92 3.18
N VAL A 85 -12.62 -4.26 3.81
CA VAL A 85 -11.40 -3.43 3.90
C VAL A 85 -10.87 -2.97 2.52
N PHE A 86 -11.09 -3.78 1.50
CA PHE A 86 -10.57 -3.59 0.13
C PHE A 86 -11.66 -3.47 -0.94
N ASN A 87 -12.89 -3.10 -0.58
CA ASN A 87 -14.01 -2.86 -1.50
C ASN A 87 -14.25 -4.03 -2.48
N GLY A 88 -14.49 -5.22 -1.96
CA GLY A 88 -14.79 -6.44 -2.73
C GLY A 88 -13.57 -7.12 -3.35
N ARG A 89 -12.35 -6.69 -3.02
CA ARG A 89 -11.11 -7.34 -3.48
C ARG A 89 -10.53 -8.23 -2.39
N VAL A 90 -10.17 -9.45 -2.75
CA VAL A 90 -9.40 -10.36 -1.87
C VAL A 90 -7.92 -10.16 -2.18
N PRO A 91 -7.10 -9.69 -1.22
CA PRO A 91 -5.67 -9.51 -1.43
C PRO A 91 -4.94 -10.86 -1.42
N ASP A 92 -3.91 -11.01 -2.26
CA ASP A 92 -3.03 -12.19 -2.27
C ASP A 92 -2.20 -12.33 -0.97
N ARG A 93 -1.98 -11.21 -0.27
CA ARG A 93 -1.23 -11.18 0.99
C ARG A 93 -1.75 -10.06 1.88
N VAL A 94 -2.05 -10.40 3.13
CA VAL A 94 -2.39 -9.45 4.19
C VAL A 94 -1.21 -9.33 5.15
N MET A 95 -0.83 -8.10 5.47
CA MET A 95 0.13 -7.79 6.53
C MET A 95 -0.59 -6.93 7.58
N VAL A 96 -0.58 -7.38 8.84
CA VAL A 96 -1.18 -6.64 9.96
C VAL A 96 -0.07 -6.18 10.88
N GLY A 97 0.01 -4.88 11.12
CA GLY A 97 0.94 -4.26 12.05
C GLY A 97 0.18 -3.50 13.12
N LEU A 98 0.47 -3.78 14.38
CA LEU A 98 -0.08 -3.07 15.53
C LEU A 98 0.98 -2.14 16.09
N VAL A 99 0.60 -0.91 16.40
CA VAL A 99 1.46 0.12 16.98
C VAL A 99 0.68 0.96 17.98
N TYR A 100 1.37 1.59 18.93
CA TYR A 100 0.74 2.58 19.80
C TYR A 100 0.34 3.82 18.99
N GLN A 101 -0.74 4.48 19.39
CA GLN A 101 -1.20 5.70 18.72
C GLN A 101 -0.13 6.81 18.71
N ASP A 102 0.64 6.94 19.80
CA ASP A 102 1.73 7.91 19.90
C ASP A 102 2.87 7.63 18.90
N VAL A 103 3.10 6.34 18.59
CA VAL A 103 4.07 5.91 17.59
C VAL A 103 3.54 6.24 16.19
N PHE A 104 2.25 6.00 15.95
CA PHE A 104 1.60 6.30 14.67
C PHE A 104 1.51 7.81 14.38
N SER A 105 1.30 8.64 15.40
CA SER A 105 1.25 10.10 15.28
C SER A 105 2.63 10.74 15.13
N GLY A 106 3.72 9.98 15.34
CA GLY A 106 5.09 10.45 15.12
C GLY A 106 5.75 11.05 16.37
N ASN A 107 5.44 10.55 17.57
CA ASN A 107 6.15 10.96 18.77
C ASN A 107 7.62 10.54 18.70
N TYR A 108 8.53 11.53 18.71
CA TYR A 108 9.98 11.36 18.59
C TYR A 108 10.62 10.46 19.65
N ALA A 109 9.97 10.29 20.82
CA ALA A 109 10.47 9.42 21.86
C ALA A 109 10.33 7.92 21.51
N TYR A 110 9.57 7.58 20.47
CA TYR A 110 9.25 6.20 20.13
C TYR A 110 9.68 5.84 18.70
N ASN A 111 10.01 4.56 18.51
CA ASN A 111 10.42 4.03 17.22
C ASN A 111 9.20 3.56 16.40
N PRO A 112 8.95 4.13 15.19
CA PRO A 112 7.84 3.73 14.32
C PRO A 112 7.95 2.33 13.72
N PHE A 113 9.12 1.70 13.78
CA PHE A 113 9.36 0.34 13.30
C PHE A 113 9.31 -0.72 14.41
N ASN A 114 8.91 -0.33 15.62
CA ASN A 114 8.70 -1.26 16.71
C ASN A 114 7.24 -1.73 16.72
N PHE A 115 7.02 -3.02 16.48
CA PHE A 115 5.69 -3.65 16.47
C PHE A 115 5.53 -4.57 17.69
N PRO A 116 5.01 -4.06 18.83
CA PRO A 116 4.76 -4.90 19.98
C PRO A 116 3.60 -5.85 19.72
N LYS A 117 3.57 -6.98 20.44
CA LYS A 117 2.59 -8.05 20.21
C LYS A 117 1.19 -7.75 20.78
N PHE A 118 1.05 -6.74 21.64
CA PHE A 118 -0.19 -6.33 22.32
C PHE A 118 -1.00 -7.48 22.96
N ASN A 119 -0.35 -8.60 23.33
CA ASN A 119 -1.00 -9.82 23.81
C ASN A 119 -2.16 -10.30 22.92
N VAL A 120 -2.04 -10.14 21.60
CA VAL A 120 -3.06 -10.64 20.66
C VAL A 120 -3.07 -12.16 20.65
N SER A 121 -4.24 -12.73 20.95
CA SER A 121 -4.45 -14.19 21.01
C SER A 121 -4.69 -14.81 19.63
N SER A 122 -5.41 -14.12 18.74
CA SER A 122 -5.76 -14.63 17.42
C SER A 122 -5.98 -13.50 16.41
N VAL A 123 -5.58 -13.74 15.17
CA VAL A 123 -5.93 -12.92 14.02
C VAL A 123 -6.61 -13.83 13.00
N LYS A 124 -7.82 -13.48 12.58
CA LYS A 124 -8.62 -14.26 11.63
C LYS A 124 -8.96 -13.41 10.42
N GLN A 125 -8.85 -14.00 9.23
CA GLN A 125 -9.34 -13.42 7.99
C GLN A 125 -10.54 -14.25 7.53
N ILE A 126 -11.68 -13.61 7.31
CA ILE A 126 -12.87 -14.26 6.77
C ILE A 126 -13.03 -13.83 5.31
N VAL A 127 -13.06 -14.81 4.40
CA VAL A 127 -13.30 -14.60 2.96
C VAL A 127 -14.54 -15.38 2.57
N GLU A 128 -15.55 -14.68 2.04
CA GLU A 128 -16.81 -15.30 1.60
C GLU A 128 -17.53 -16.15 2.68
N GLY A 129 -17.27 -15.88 3.96
CA GLY A 129 -17.86 -16.60 5.09
C GLY A 129 -17.03 -17.75 5.65
N GLU A 130 -15.87 -18.06 5.06
CA GLU A 130 -14.94 -19.08 5.54
C GLU A 130 -13.66 -18.46 6.12
N GLU A 131 -13.04 -19.14 7.10
CA GLU A 131 -11.77 -18.72 7.72
C GLU A 131 -10.59 -19.04 6.79
N TYR A 132 -9.74 -18.06 6.53
CA TYR A 132 -8.56 -18.13 5.66
C TYR A 132 -7.28 -17.88 6.48
N PRO A 133 -6.17 -18.61 6.27
CA PRO A 133 -5.94 -19.69 5.30
C PRO A 133 -6.59 -21.00 5.74
N TYR A 134 -7.06 -21.77 4.75
CA TYR A 134 -7.52 -23.16 4.91
C TYR A 134 -6.50 -24.05 5.64
#